data_AF-A0A1X7U4V3-F1
#
_entry.id   AF-A0A1X7U4V3-F1
#
_cell.length_a   1.000
_cell.length_b   1.000
_cell.length_c   1.000
_cell.angle_alpha   90.00
_cell.angle_beta   90.00
_cell.angle_gamma   90.00
#
_symmetry.space_group_name_H-M   'P 1'
#
loop_
_entity.id
_entity.type
_entity.pdbx_description
1 polymer ?
#
loop_
_entity_poly.entity_id
_entity_poly.type
_entity_poly.pdbx_seq_one_letter_code
_entity_poly.pdbx_strand_id
1 'polypeptide(L)'
;MYFHCKRRDIGNDTSIYGLIMLFMKMWLLYAQFEIRQKELATARKVLWTAIGKCPKPKLFKGYLELELQLREFNHCHKIFQKYLEYDPVISITWIKYAELEALLGDVERSPAIYNFAINQPLMDMPEVLWKSFIDFETEQGE
;
A
#
# COMPACT_ATOMS: atom_id res chain seq x y z
N MET A 1 -2.83 -25.80 -4.70
CA MET A 1 -2.15 -25.46 -3.43
C MET A 1 -3.00 -24.44 -2.67
N TYR A 2 -3.93 -24.92 -1.84
CA TYR A 2 -4.82 -24.06 -1.05
C TYR A 2 -4.16 -23.75 0.29
N PHE A 3 -3.45 -22.63 0.39
CA PHE A 3 -2.90 -22.18 1.66
C PHE A 3 -3.98 -21.38 2.43
N HIS A 4 -4.67 -22.07 3.33
CA HIS A 4 -5.56 -21.47 4.31
C HIS A 4 -4.72 -20.90 5.47
N CYS A 5 -4.38 -19.61 5.40
CA CYS A 5 -3.91 -18.87 6.56
C CYS A 5 -5.14 -18.47 7.40
N LYS A 6 -5.40 -19.20 8.49
CA LYS A 6 -6.52 -18.92 9.41
C LYS A 6 -6.09 -17.77 10.34
N ARG A 7 -6.89 -16.69 10.40
CA ARG A 7 -6.73 -15.59 11.36
C ARG A 7 -6.62 -16.16 12.77
N ARG A 8 -5.51 -15.89 13.45
CA ARG A 8 -5.40 -15.97 14.91
C ARG A 8 -4.25 -15.09 15.37
N ASP A 9 -4.57 -14.21 16.31
CA ASP A 9 -3.65 -13.40 17.09
C ASP A 9 -2.62 -14.32 17.75
N ILE A 10 -1.33 -14.16 17.43
CA ILE A 10 -0.27 -14.92 18.07
C ILE A 10 0.89 -13.96 18.35
N GLY A 11 1.07 -13.66 19.64
CA GLY A 11 2.22 -12.92 20.15
C GLY A 11 3.55 -13.59 19.79
N ASN A 12 4.56 -12.76 19.54
CA ASN A 12 6.01 -12.95 19.72
C ASN A 12 6.71 -14.32 19.56
N ASP A 13 6.18 -15.28 18.81
CA ASP A 13 6.93 -16.49 18.43
C ASP A 13 7.70 -16.29 17.10
N THR A 14 8.96 -15.86 17.20
CA THR A 14 9.90 -15.54 16.10
C THR A 14 9.99 -16.60 14.98
N SER A 15 9.65 -17.86 15.26
CA SER A 15 9.69 -18.96 14.29
C SER A 15 8.50 -18.95 13.30
N ILE A 16 7.31 -18.54 13.74
CA ILE A 16 6.10 -18.44 12.90
C ILE A 16 6.16 -17.19 12.01
N TYR A 17 6.73 -16.09 12.53
CA TYR A 17 6.98 -14.88 11.77
C TYR A 17 7.91 -15.12 10.57
N GLY A 18 8.88 -16.04 10.69
CA GLY A 18 9.76 -16.43 9.60
C GLY A 18 9.02 -17.03 8.40
N LEU A 19 8.06 -17.94 8.65
CA LEU A 19 7.23 -18.55 7.61
C LEU A 19 6.27 -17.54 6.97
N ILE A 20 5.59 -16.69 7.76
CA ILE A 20 4.71 -15.64 7.24
C ILE A 20 5.49 -14.63 6.38
N MET A 21 6.72 -14.28 6.78
CA MET A 21 7.61 -13.45 5.95
C MET A 21 8.04 -14.14 4.65
N LEU A 22 8.27 -15.46 4.70
CA LEU A 22 8.62 -16.24 3.51
C LEU A 22 7.47 -16.23 2.50
N PHE A 23 6.23 -16.43 2.94
CA PHE A 23 5.07 -16.42 2.05
C PHE A 23 4.90 -15.08 1.33
N MET A 24 5.06 -13.93 2.01
CA MET A 24 4.99 -12.62 1.36
C MET A 24 6.04 -12.45 0.25
N LYS A 25 7.30 -12.82 0.53
CA LYS A 25 8.37 -12.75 -0.48
C LYS A 25 8.08 -13.67 -1.67
N MET A 26 7.54 -14.86 -1.42
CA MET A 26 7.17 -15.80 -2.48
C MET A 26 6.09 -15.23 -3.41
N TRP A 27 5.05 -14.57 -2.87
CA TRP A 27 4.01 -13.93 -3.70
C TRP A 27 4.58 -12.81 -4.57
N LEU A 28 5.48 -11.97 -4.04
CA LEU A 28 6.12 -10.90 -4.80
C LEU A 28 7.06 -11.45 -5.89
N LEU A 29 7.86 -12.47 -5.56
CA LEU A 29 8.75 -13.14 -6.53
C LEU A 29 7.94 -13.83 -7.64
N TYR A 30 6.81 -14.44 -7.29
CA TYR A 30 5.92 -15.06 -8.25
C TYR A 30 5.30 -14.01 -9.19
N ALA A 31 4.84 -12.88 -8.66
CA ALA A 31 4.34 -11.80 -9.50
C ALA A 31 5.42 -11.22 -10.44
N GLN A 32 6.65 -11.06 -9.95
CA GLN A 32 7.79 -10.65 -10.80
C GLN A 32 8.07 -11.67 -11.91
N PHE A 33 7.92 -12.96 -11.62
CA PHE A 33 8.04 -14.02 -12.62
C PHE A 33 6.94 -13.90 -13.69
N GLU A 34 5.69 -13.73 -13.29
CA GLU A 34 4.55 -13.55 -14.22
C GLU A 34 4.69 -12.30 -15.10
N ILE A 35 5.23 -11.20 -14.55
CA ILE A 35 5.55 -9.98 -15.32
C ILE A 35 6.58 -10.29 -16.41
N ARG A 36 7.60 -11.12 -16.14
CA ARG A 36 8.56 -11.56 -17.16
C ARG A 36 7.92 -12.45 -18.23
N GLN A 37 6.93 -13.26 -17.85
CA GLN A 37 6.12 -14.05 -18.78
C GLN A 37 5.09 -13.21 -19.57
N LYS A 38 4.99 -11.90 -19.28
CA LYS A 38 4.04 -10.94 -19.86
C LYS A 38 2.57 -11.22 -19.49
N GLU A 39 2.32 -12.03 -18.47
CA GLU A 39 0.99 -12.39 -17.98
C GLU A 39 0.55 -11.48 -16.82
N LEU A 40 0.29 -10.21 -17.13
CA LEU A 40 -0.05 -9.19 -16.12
C LEU A 40 -1.37 -9.48 -15.39
N ALA A 41 -2.37 -10.00 -16.10
CA ALA A 41 -3.67 -10.31 -15.50
C ALA A 41 -3.58 -11.40 -14.42
N THR A 42 -2.73 -12.41 -14.65
CA THR A 42 -2.49 -13.50 -13.72
C THR A 42 -1.70 -13.00 -12.51
N ALA A 43 -0.65 -12.22 -12.74
CA ALA A 43 0.14 -11.57 -11.68
C ALA A 43 -0.77 -10.76 -10.72
N ARG A 44 -1.65 -9.93 -11.28
CA ARG A 44 -2.59 -9.11 -10.51
C ARG A 44 -3.57 -9.95 -9.70
N LYS A 45 -4.18 -10.98 -10.31
CA LYS A 45 -5.10 -11.89 -9.59
C LYS A 45 -4.43 -12.54 -8.39
N VAL A 46 -3.18 -12.95 -8.56
CA VAL A 46 -2.38 -13.59 -7.52
C VAL A 46 -2.07 -12.61 -6.40
N LEU A 47 -1.66 -11.38 -6.72
CA LEU A 47 -1.38 -10.34 -5.73
C LEU A 47 -2.64 -9.89 -4.97
N TRP A 48 -3.77 -9.74 -5.65
CA TRP A 48 -5.07 -9.46 -5.01
C TRP A 48 -5.50 -10.59 -4.06
N THR A 49 -5.29 -11.84 -4.48
CA THR A 49 -5.55 -13.00 -3.62
C THR A 49 -4.63 -13.00 -2.41
N ALA A 50 -3.35 -12.67 -2.59
CA ALA A 50 -2.38 -12.56 -1.51
C ALA A 50 -2.79 -11.49 -0.47
N ILE A 51 -3.27 -10.32 -0.89
CA ILE A 51 -3.81 -9.28 0.01
C ILE A 51 -4.99 -9.81 0.82
N GLY A 52 -5.94 -10.49 0.16
CA GLY A 52 -7.11 -11.06 0.84
C GLY A 52 -6.75 -12.11 1.89
N LYS A 53 -5.65 -12.85 1.69
CA LYS A 53 -5.16 -13.86 2.65
C LYS A 53 -4.31 -13.25 3.76
N CYS A 54 -3.42 -12.33 3.41
CA CYS A 54 -2.40 -11.76 4.29
C CYS A 54 -2.30 -10.24 4.08
N PRO A 55 -3.16 -9.44 4.75
CA PRO A 55 -3.08 -7.99 4.68
C PRO A 55 -1.91 -7.51 5.56
N LYS A 56 -0.74 -7.34 4.94
CA LYS A 56 0.47 -6.84 5.58
C LYS A 56 0.97 -5.60 4.85
N PRO A 57 1.43 -4.56 5.57
CA PRO A 57 1.86 -3.30 4.97
C PRO A 57 3.01 -3.48 3.96
N LYS A 58 3.91 -4.43 4.22
CA LYS A 58 5.01 -4.76 3.30
C LYS A 58 4.53 -5.32 1.96
N LEU A 59 3.45 -6.10 1.95
CA LEU A 59 2.87 -6.66 0.72
C LEU A 59 2.22 -5.56 -0.12
N PHE A 60 1.45 -4.66 0.52
CA PHE A 60 0.88 -3.49 -0.16
C PHE A 60 1.97 -2.62 -0.78
N LYS A 61 3.04 -2.32 -0.02
CA LYS A 61 4.18 -1.54 -0.54
C LYS A 61 4.82 -2.22 -1.76
N GLY A 62 5.12 -3.52 -1.69
CA GLY A 62 5.70 -4.25 -2.81
C GLY A 62 4.78 -4.32 -4.03
N TYR A 63 3.47 -4.43 -3.83
CA TYR A 63 2.52 -4.41 -4.94
C TYR A 63 2.42 -3.01 -5.59
N LEU A 64 2.35 -1.95 -4.78
CA LEU A 64 2.34 -0.58 -5.29
C LEU A 64 3.61 -0.27 -6.09
N GLU A 65 4.79 -0.70 -5.61
CA GLU A 65 6.05 -0.55 -6.36
C GLU A 65 6.01 -1.25 -7.72
N LEU A 66 5.41 -2.44 -7.81
CA LEU A 66 5.25 -3.16 -9.08
C LEU A 66 4.28 -2.43 -10.03
N GLU A 67 3.13 -1.97 -9.56
CA GLU A 67 2.17 -1.25 -10.42
C GLU A 67 2.70 0.12 -10.86
N LEU A 68 3.50 0.78 -10.02
CA LEU A 68 4.19 2.03 -10.37
C LEU A 68 5.22 1.79 -11.49
N GLN A 69 5.95 0.68 -11.45
CA GLN A 69 6.86 0.28 -12.54
C GLN A 69 6.11 0.00 -13.85
N LEU A 70 4.90 -0.54 -13.76
CA LEU A 70 4.02 -0.80 -14.90
C LEU A 70 3.25 0.45 -15.38
N ARG A 71 3.37 1.59 -14.66
CA ARG A 71 2.68 2.87 -14.91
C ARG A 71 1.15 2.77 -14.90
N GLU A 72 0.62 1.91 -14.05
CA GLU A 72 -0.81 1.59 -13.98
C GLU A 72 -1.47 2.26 -12.77
N PHE A 73 -1.60 3.59 -12.86
CA PHE A 73 -2.06 4.44 -11.75
C PHE A 73 -3.49 4.12 -11.28
N ASN A 74 -4.38 3.74 -12.21
CA ASN A 74 -5.74 3.29 -11.89
C ASN A 74 -5.77 2.13 -10.87
N HIS A 75 -4.80 1.22 -10.96
CA HIS A 75 -4.68 0.11 -10.03
C HIS A 75 -4.09 0.57 -8.69
N CYS A 76 -3.14 1.49 -8.71
CA CYS A 76 -2.59 2.10 -7.49
C CYS A 76 -3.70 2.71 -6.62
N HIS A 77 -4.63 3.49 -7.18
CA HIS A 77 -5.73 4.05 -6.39
C HIS A 77 -6.60 2.97 -5.74
N LYS A 78 -6.93 1.89 -6.47
CA LYS A 78 -7.70 0.76 -5.92
C LYS A 78 -6.96 0.09 -4.76
N ILE A 79 -5.65 -0.07 -4.87
CA ILE A 79 -4.82 -0.66 -3.82
C ILE A 79 -4.79 0.25 -2.61
N PHE A 80 -4.58 1.56 -2.78
CA PHE A 80 -4.61 2.53 -1.69
C PHE A 80 -5.97 2.58 -0.99
N GLN A 81 -7.08 2.62 -1.73
CA GLN A 81 -8.42 2.55 -1.16
C GLN A 81 -8.60 1.29 -0.31
N LYS A 82 -8.18 0.13 -0.82
CA LYS A 82 -8.24 -1.13 -0.06
C LYS A 82 -7.34 -1.13 1.16
N TYR A 83 -6.20 -0.45 1.09
CA TYR A 83 -5.26 -0.36 2.20
C TYR A 83 -5.83 0.54 3.31
N LEU A 84 -6.43 1.67 2.96
CA LEU A 84 -7.11 2.57 3.89
C LEU A 84 -8.34 1.94 4.54
N GLU A 85 -9.08 1.09 3.81
CA GLU A 85 -10.16 0.27 4.40
C GLU A 85 -9.65 -0.70 5.47
N TYR A 86 -8.40 -1.17 5.35
CA TYR A 86 -7.82 -2.13 6.27
C TYR A 86 -7.17 -1.47 7.48
N ASP A 87 -6.42 -0.41 7.27
CA ASP A 87 -5.70 0.30 8.32
C ASP A 87 -5.61 1.81 8.03
N PRO A 88 -6.61 2.60 8.47
CA PRO A 88 -6.64 4.04 8.28
C PRO A 88 -5.73 4.80 9.25
N VAL A 89 -5.19 4.12 10.28
CA VAL A 89 -4.44 4.72 11.38
C VAL A 89 -3.02 5.11 10.96
N ILE A 90 -2.47 4.42 9.95
CA ILE A 90 -1.10 4.61 9.46
C ILE A 90 -1.00 5.90 8.63
N SER A 91 -0.47 6.96 9.23
CA SER A 91 -0.22 8.26 8.57
C SER A 91 0.63 8.15 7.30
N ILE A 92 1.64 7.28 7.30
CA ILE A 92 2.57 7.07 6.17
C ILE A 92 1.82 6.63 4.90
N THR A 93 0.73 5.88 5.04
CA THR A 93 -0.07 5.42 3.89
C THR A 93 -0.77 6.60 3.21
N TRP A 94 -1.28 7.55 4.00
CA TRP A 94 -1.91 8.78 3.50
C TRP A 94 -0.91 9.67 2.76
N ILE A 95 0.28 9.86 3.34
CA ILE A 95 1.35 10.66 2.74
C ILE A 95 1.73 10.08 1.38
N LYS A 96 1.98 8.76 1.30
CA LYS A 96 2.31 8.09 0.02
C LYS A 96 1.21 8.16 -1.01
N TYR A 97 -0.05 8.16 -0.57
CA TYR A 97 -1.17 8.30 -1.48
C TYR A 97 -1.22 9.71 -2.08
N ALA A 98 -1.03 10.74 -1.25
CA ALA A 98 -0.95 12.13 -1.70
C ALA A 98 0.28 12.39 -2.59
N GLU A 99 1.45 11.84 -2.26
CA GLU A 99 2.67 11.88 -3.09
C GLU A 99 2.40 11.30 -4.49
N LEU A 100 1.66 10.19 -4.59
CA LEU A 100 1.32 9.59 -5.89
C LEU A 100 0.43 10.52 -6.74
N GLU A 101 -0.57 11.17 -6.13
CA GLU A 101 -1.45 12.12 -6.83
C GLU A 101 -0.67 13.38 -7.26
N ALA A 102 0.24 13.85 -6.41
CA ALA A 102 1.15 14.94 -6.74
C ALA A 102 2.05 14.61 -7.94
N LEU A 103 2.61 13.39 -8.00
CA LEU A 103 3.39 12.91 -9.14
C LEU A 103 2.58 12.81 -10.43
N LEU A 104 1.26 12.60 -10.33
CA LEU A 104 0.36 12.60 -11.48
C LEU A 104 -0.02 14.01 -11.95
N GLY A 105 0.30 15.04 -11.15
CA GLY A 105 -0.04 16.43 -11.42
C GLY A 105 -1.45 16.83 -10.99
N ASP A 106 -2.15 16.00 -10.21
CA ASP A 106 -3.48 16.33 -9.68
C ASP A 106 -3.36 17.19 -8.41
N VAL A 107 -3.16 18.49 -8.62
CA VAL A 107 -2.91 19.50 -7.57
C VAL A 107 -4.11 19.66 -6.63
N GLU A 108 -5.33 19.39 -7.08
CA GLU A 108 -6.53 19.52 -6.25
C GLU A 108 -6.76 18.29 -5.35
N ARG A 109 -6.34 17.11 -5.80
CA ARG A 109 -6.65 15.83 -5.14
C ARG A 109 -5.72 15.54 -3.98
N SER A 110 -4.44 15.91 -4.10
CA SER A 110 -3.45 15.76 -3.03
C SER A 110 -3.87 16.48 -1.73
N PRO A 111 -4.23 17.79 -1.72
CA PRO A 111 -4.75 18.48 -0.54
C PRO A 111 -6.03 17.85 0.00
N ALA A 112 -6.93 17.38 -0.86
CA ALA A 112 -8.17 16.75 -0.42
C ALA A 112 -7.90 15.48 0.41
N ILE A 113 -6.89 14.70 0.03
CA ILE A 113 -6.45 13.50 0.76
C ILE A 113 -5.84 13.88 2.11
N TYR A 114 -4.97 14.89 2.15
CA TYR A 114 -4.39 15.39 3.39
C TYR A 114 -5.47 15.89 4.36
N ASN A 115 -6.41 16.70 3.88
CA ASN A 115 -7.54 17.17 4.68
C ASN A 115 -8.41 16.01 5.18
N PHE A 116 -8.68 15.00 4.34
CA PHE A 116 -9.42 13.82 4.76
C PHE A 116 -8.69 13.07 5.88
N ALA A 117 -7.37 12.92 5.76
CA ALA A 117 -6.54 12.28 6.77
C ALA A 117 -6.54 13.08 8.09
N ILE A 118 -6.39 14.41 8.06
CA ILE A 118 -6.41 15.28 9.26
C ILE A 118 -7.74 15.19 10.02
N ASN A 119 -8.86 15.00 9.30
CA ASN A 119 -10.17 14.84 9.92
C ASN A 119 -10.37 13.48 10.63
N GLN A 120 -9.44 12.52 10.49
CA GLN A 120 -9.53 11.23 11.18
C GLN A 120 -9.09 11.35 12.64
N PRO A 121 -9.91 10.92 13.62
CA PRO A 121 -9.65 11.13 15.05
C PRO A 121 -8.65 10.14 15.68
N LEU A 122 -8.29 9.05 14.99
CA LEU A 122 -7.44 7.97 15.49
C LEU A 122 -6.24 7.76 14.57
N MET A 123 -5.27 8.67 14.65
CA MET A 123 -4.04 8.61 13.85
C MET A 123 -2.82 8.42 14.74
N ASP A 124 -1.90 7.55 14.33
CA ASP A 124 -0.70 7.20 15.11
C ASP A 124 0.26 8.40 15.23
N MET A 125 0.62 9.02 14.09
CA MET A 125 1.62 10.07 14.00
C MET A 125 1.12 11.28 13.19
N PRO A 126 0.21 12.11 13.75
CA PRO A 126 -0.34 13.27 13.06
C PRO A 126 0.71 14.32 12.68
N GLU A 127 1.78 14.47 13.48
CA GLU A 127 2.86 15.44 13.22
C GLU A 127 3.57 15.19 11.89
N VAL A 128 3.78 13.92 11.54
CA VAL A 128 4.46 13.54 10.29
C VAL A 128 3.60 13.89 9.08
N LEU A 129 2.28 13.71 9.20
CA LEU A 129 1.33 14.08 8.17
C LEU A 129 1.28 15.60 7.97
N TRP A 130 1.24 16.37 9.06
CA TRP A 130 1.21 17.84 8.96
C TRP A 130 2.50 18.38 8.37
N LYS A 131 3.65 17.82 8.74
CA LYS A 131 4.93 18.20 8.15
C LYS A 131 4.94 17.96 6.64
N SER A 132 4.55 16.77 6.18
CA SER A 132 4.52 16.48 4.74
C SER A 132 3.51 17.34 4.00
N PHE A 133 2.41 17.73 4.65
CA PHE A 133 1.43 18.65 4.06
C PHE A 133 1.99 20.06 3.87
N ILE A 134 2.71 20.59 4.87
CA ILE A 134 3.38 21.90 4.76
C ILE A 134 4.47 21.87 3.68
N ASP A 135 5.28 20.80 3.65
CA ASP A 135 6.30 20.60 2.62
C ASP A 135 5.65 20.61 1.22
N PHE A 136 4.51 19.93 1.06
CA PHE A 136 3.73 19.92 -0.18
C PHE A 136 3.18 21.30 -0.56
N GLU A 137 2.58 22.06 0.37
CA GLU A 137 2.07 23.41 0.06
C GLU A 137 3.19 24.38 -0.33
N THR A 138 4.37 24.24 0.29
CA THR A 138 5.55 25.06 -0.03
C THR A 138 6.04 24.78 -1.46
N GLU A 139 6.09 23.51 -1.87
CA GLU A 139 6.48 23.12 -3.24
C GLU A 139 5.51 23.60 -4.33
N GLN A 140 4.22 23.78 -4.02
CA GLN A 140 3.22 24.28 -4.98
C GLN A 140 3.15 25.80 -5.05
N GLY A 141 3.66 26.50 -4.03
CA GLY A 141 3.61 27.96 -3.91
C GLY A 141 4.80 28.69 -4.55
N GLU A 142 5.83 27.97 -4.97
CA GLU A 142 6.97 28.46 -5.77
C GLU A 142 6.75 28.28 -7.28
#